data_AF-A0A7X7BYJ4-F1
#
_entry.id   AF-A0A7X7BYJ4-F1
#
_cell.length_a   1.000
_cell.length_b   1.000
_cell.length_c   1.000
_cell.angle_alpha   90.00
_cell.angle_beta   90.00
_cell.angle_gamma   90.00
#
_symmetry.space_group_name_H-M   'P 1'
#
loop_
_entity.id
_entity.type
_entity.pdbx_description
1 polymer ?
#
loop_
_entity_poly.entity_id
_entity_poly.type
_entity_poly.pdbx_seq_one_letter_code
_entity_poly.pdbx_strand_id
1 'polypeptide(L)' 'MTDKRLQVFCAVAETLSFSEAARITGISQPAVSKHIAQIEEEIGSALF' A
#
# COMPACT_ATOMS: atom_id res chain seq x y z
N MET A 1 17.62 2.00 2.48
CA MET A 1 16.39 2.41 3.18
C MET A 1 15.23 1.75 2.46
N THR A 2 14.49 0.86 3.10
CA THR A 2 13.40 0.12 2.46
C THR A 2 12.27 1.08 2.10
N ASP A 3 11.85 1.10 0.83
CA ASP A 3 10.76 1.98 0.38
C ASP A 3 9.46 1.52 1.03
N LYS A 4 8.94 2.33 1.96
CA LYS A 4 7.75 2.01 2.75
C LYS A 4 6.50 1.88 1.88
N ARG A 5 6.47 2.49 0.69
CA ARG A 5 5.37 2.36 -0.26
C ARG A 5 5.38 0.97 -0.91
N LEU A 6 6.55 0.46 -1.29
CA LEU A 6 6.69 -0.90 -1.81
C LEU A 6 6.32 -1.95 -0.76
N GLN A 7 6.68 -1.75 0.51
CA GLN A 7 6.25 -2.64 1.59
C GLN A 7 4.73 -2.66 1.74
N VAL A 8 4.09 -1.48 1.67
CA VAL A 8 2.63 -1.37 1.70
C VAL A 8 1.99 -2.05 0.49
N PHE A 9 2.54 -1.85 -0.70
CA PHE A 9 2.09 -2.52 -1.92
C PHE A 9 2.11 -4.04 -1.80
N CYS A 10 3.25 -4.62 -1.39
CA CYS A 10 3.35 -6.07 -1.19
C CYS A 10 2.36 -6.55 -0.13
N ALA A 11 2.22 -5.83 0.99
CA ALA A 11 1.28 -6.21 2.04
C ALA A 11 -0.18 -6.20 1.57
N VAL A 12 -0.59 -5.21 0.75
CA VAL A 12 -1.95 -5.19 0.16
C VAL A 12 -2.13 -6.32 -0.83
N ALA A 13 -1.12 -6.60 -1.68
CA ALA A 13 -1.16 -7.70 -2.65
C ALA A 13 -1.24 -9.09 -1.99
N GLU A 14 -0.54 -9.30 -0.88
CA GLU A 14 -0.52 -10.58 -0.16
C GLU A 14 -1.80 -10.80 0.67
N THR A 15 -2.35 -9.74 1.26
CA THR A 15 -3.51 -9.83 2.15
C THR A 15 -4.84 -9.62 1.45
N LEU A 16 -4.84 -9.01 0.27
CA LEU A 16 -6.02 -8.52 -0.45
C LEU A 16 -6.93 -7.64 0.41
N SER A 17 -6.37 -6.97 1.43
CA SER A 17 -7.12 -6.18 2.40
C SER A 17 -6.30 -4.98 2.88
N PHE A 18 -6.79 -3.77 2.59
CA PHE A 18 -6.16 -2.53 3.03
C PHE A 18 -6.10 -2.39 4.56
N SER A 19 -7.13 -2.87 5.26
CA SER A 19 -7.19 -2.86 6.73
C SER A 19 -6.18 -3.82 7.35
N GLU A 20 -5.97 -4.98 6.74
CA GLU A 20 -5.00 -5.96 7.21
C GLU A 20 -3.56 -5.53 6.89
N ALA A 21 -3.32 -5.01 5.68
CA ALA A 21 -2.04 -4.42 5.31
C ALA A 21 -1.63 -3.28 6.25
N ALA A 22 -2.59 -2.44 6.68
CA ALA A 22 -2.36 -1.38 7.66
C ALA A 22 -1.88 -1.95 9.01
N ARG A 23 -2.52 -3.02 9.49
CA ARG A 23 -2.15 -3.73 10.72
C ARG A 23 -0.74 -4.31 10.63
N ILE A 24 -0.39 -4.96 9.51
CA ILE A 24 0.92 -5.60 9.29
C ILE A 24 2.04 -4.56 9.15
N THR A 25 1.78 -3.48 8.42
CA THR A 25 2.79 -2.43 8.15
C THR A 25 2.90 -1.37 9.25
N GLY A 26 2.03 -1.42 10.26
CA GLY A 26 2.03 -0.54 11.42
C GLY A 26 1.69 0.91 11.09
N ILE A 27 0.87 1.14 10.06
CA ILE A 27 0.37 2.48 9.69
C ILE A 27 -1.16 2.46 9.61
N SER A 28 -1.79 3.63 9.52
CA SER A 28 -3.24 3.70 9.38
C SER A 28 -3.69 3.27 7.98
N GLN A 29 -4.90 2.73 7.86
CA GLN A 29 -5.48 2.36 6.57
C GLN A 29 -5.53 3.54 5.56
N PRO A 30 -5.85 4.80 5.96
CA PRO A 30 -5.74 5.94 5.05
C PRO A 30 -4.32 6.20 4.55
N ALA A 31 -3.29 5.94 5.37
CA ALA A 31 -1.90 6.04 4.94
C ALA A 31 -1.54 4.93 3.93
N VAL A 32 -2.07 3.71 4.12
CA VAL A 32 -1.96 2.63 3.13
C VAL A 32 -2.59 3.05 1.80
N SER A 33 -3.85 3.50 1.80
CA SER A 33 -4.52 3.97 0.59
C SER A 33 -3.75 5.10 -0.10
N LYS A 34 -3.21 6.06 0.65
CA LYS A 34 -2.39 7.13 0.09
C LYS A 34 -1.13 6.61 -0.59
N HIS A 35 -0.42 5.67 0.04
CA HIS A 35 0.79 5.09 -0.56
C HIS A 35 0.47 4.30 -1.84
N ILE A 36 -0.62 3.53 -1.87
CA ILE A 36 -1.07 2.84 -3.08
C ILE A 36 -1.40 3.83 -4.19
N ALA A 37 -2.22 4.85 -3.90
CA ALA A 37 -2.59 5.86 -4.89
C ALA A 37 -1.38 6.59 -5.50
N GLN A 38 -0.33 6.84 -4.70
CA GLN A 38 0.91 7.43 -5.20
C GLN A 38 1.66 6.50 -6.16
N ILE A 39 1.66 5.18 -5.90
CA ILE A 39 2.27 4.21 -6.82
C ILE A 39 1.46 4.16 -8.12
N GLU A 40 0.13 4.10 -8.02
CA GLU A 40 -0.77 4.07 -9.17
C GLU A 40 -0.62 5.32 -10.05
N GLU A 41 -0.46 6.50 -9.44
CA GLU A 41 -0.18 7.76 -10.14
C GLU A 41 1.18 7.72 -10.86
N GLU A 42 2.23 7.23 -10.21
CA GLU A 42 3.58 7.13 -10.80
C GLU A 42 3.61 6.19 -12.01
N ILE A 43 2.82 5.11 -12.00
CA ILE A 43 2.76 4.16 -13.13
C ILE A 43 1.65 4.49 -14.14
N GLY A 44 0.74 5.40 -13.81
CA GLY A 44 -0.41 5.77 -14.64
C GLY A 44 -1.47 4.68 -14.76
N SER A 45 -1.63 3.81 -13.76
CA SER A 45 -2.56 2.68 -13.80
C SER A 45 -3.02 2.27 -12.41
N ALA A 46 -4.27 1.81 -12.32
CA ALA A 46 -4.82 1.23 -11.08
C ALA A 46 -4.24 -0.18 -10.85
N LEU A 47 -3.83 -0.44 -9.61
CA LEU A 47 -3.27 -1.72 -9.17
C LEU A 47 -4.28 -2.54 -8.36
N PHE A 48 -5.23 -1.87 -7.69
CA PHE A 48 -6.27 -2.48 -6.85
C PHE A 48 -7.67 -1.89 -7.10
#